data_AF-A0A9E6VXC4-F1
#
_entry.id   AF-A0A9E6VXC4-F1
#
_cell.length_a   1.000
_cell.length_b   1.000
_cell.length_c   1.000
_cell.angle_alpha   90.00
_cell.angle_beta   90.00
_cell.angle_gamma   90.00
#
_symmetry.space_group_name_H-M   'P 1'
#
loop_
_entity.id
_entity.type
_entity.pdbx_description
1 polymer ?
#
loop_
_entity_poly.entity_id
_entity_poly.type
_entity_poly.pdbx_seq_one_letter_code
_entity_poly.pdbx_strand_id
1 'polypeptide(L)'
;MMASEIGEAAKEAAEPPARRLVEGGDASPVLPVFSDILAFADEGAFPISDRSRAFMNAFFPMASDAEWLDWRWQLRNRIRTLTDLGRIFELT
;
A
#
# COMPACT_ATOMS: atom_id res chain seq x y z
N MET A 1 -45.16 -41.81 -19.75
CA MET A 1 -43.95 -41.64 -20.61
C MET A 1 -43.80 -40.14 -20.82
N MET A 2 -42.75 -39.43 -20.41
CA MET A 2 -41.38 -39.70 -19.90
C MET A 2 -41.14 -38.63 -18.79
N ALA A 3 -40.71 -38.93 -17.57
CA ALA A 3 -39.37 -39.30 -17.13
C ALA A 3 -38.24 -38.35 -17.58
N SER A 4 -37.53 -37.79 -16.58
CA SER A 4 -36.14 -37.28 -16.65
C SER A 4 -35.93 -35.94 -17.38
N GLU A 5 -35.20 -34.93 -16.88
CA GLU A 5 -34.16 -34.88 -15.86
C GLU A 5 -34.19 -33.52 -15.14
N ILE A 6 -34.16 -33.54 -13.80
CA ILE A 6 -33.73 -32.41 -12.97
C ILE A 6 -32.30 -32.68 -12.55
N GLY A 7 -31.38 -31.99 -13.20
CA GLY A 7 -29.96 -31.99 -12.86
C GLY A 7 -29.27 -31.02 -13.79
N GLU A 8 -28.82 -29.89 -13.26
CA GLU A 8 -27.40 -29.59 -13.32
C GLU A 8 -27.09 -28.38 -12.44
N ALA A 9 -26.26 -28.65 -11.44
CA ALA A 9 -25.31 -27.75 -10.83
C ALA A 9 -25.79 -26.36 -10.39
N ALA A 10 -26.00 -26.29 -9.07
CA ALA A 10 -25.41 -25.26 -8.24
C ALA A 10 -24.04 -24.83 -8.81
N LYS A 11 -24.02 -23.76 -9.59
CA LYS A 11 -22.82 -23.03 -9.91
C LYS A 11 -22.78 -21.84 -8.97
N GLU A 12 -22.19 -22.14 -7.82
CA GLU A 12 -21.42 -21.26 -6.96
C GLU A 12 -20.95 -19.99 -7.68
N ALA A 13 -21.84 -19.00 -7.76
CA ALA A 13 -21.48 -17.61 -7.88
C ALA A 13 -21.45 -17.08 -6.45
N ALA A 14 -20.42 -17.47 -5.70
CA ALA A 14 -19.99 -16.67 -4.56
C ALA A 14 -19.38 -15.37 -5.11
N GLU A 15 -20.24 -14.52 -5.67
CA GLU A 15 -19.94 -13.11 -5.79
C GLU A 15 -19.63 -12.64 -4.37
N PRO A 16 -18.43 -12.11 -4.09
CA PRO A 16 -18.12 -11.60 -2.75
C PRO A 16 -19.25 -10.62 -2.41
N PRO A 17 -19.92 -10.74 -1.25
CA PRO A 17 -21.12 -9.96 -0.99
C PRO A 17 -20.76 -8.50 -1.20
N ALA A 18 -21.45 -7.86 -2.17
CA ALA A 18 -21.24 -6.47 -2.51
C ALA A 18 -21.14 -5.67 -1.20
N ARG A 19 -20.04 -4.92 -1.05
CA ARG A 19 -19.77 -4.12 0.15
C ARG A 19 -20.99 -3.26 0.44
N ARG A 20 -21.82 -3.68 1.40
CA ARG A 20 -22.89 -2.85 1.94
C ARG A 20 -22.19 -1.73 2.68
N LEU A 21 -22.19 -0.52 2.11
CA LEU A 21 -21.89 0.69 2.86
C LEU A 21 -22.95 0.76 3.96
N VAL A 22 -22.53 0.50 5.20
CA VAL A 22 -23.39 0.60 6.37
C VAL A 22 -23.66 2.08 6.59
N GLU A 23 -24.84 2.54 6.21
CA GLU A 23 -25.31 3.88 6.55
C GLU A 23 -25.73 3.91 8.02
N GLY A 24 -25.05 4.77 8.79
CA GLY A 24 -25.57 5.36 10.03
C GLY A 24 -25.44 4.51 11.31
N GLY A 25 -24.51 4.90 12.18
CA GLY A 25 -24.50 4.49 13.58
C GLY A 25 -23.20 4.88 14.28
N ASP A 26 -23.29 5.80 15.23
CA ASP A 26 -22.19 6.36 16.03
C ASP A 26 -21.17 5.33 16.53
N ALA A 27 -20.01 5.25 15.87
CA ALA A 27 -18.72 4.83 16.42
C ALA A 27 -17.64 4.89 15.32
N SER A 28 -16.96 6.04 15.22
CA SER A 28 -15.60 6.27 14.70
C SER A 28 -15.07 5.36 13.57
N PRO A 29 -14.85 5.87 12.34
CA PRO A 29 -13.82 5.29 11.49
C PRO A 29 -12.52 6.03 11.78
N VAL A 30 -11.68 5.45 12.63
CA VAL A 30 -10.26 5.83 12.68
C VAL A 30 -9.61 5.32 11.40
N LEU A 31 -9.80 6.01 10.27
CA LEU A 31 -9.05 5.74 9.05
C LEU A 31 -8.78 7.03 8.25
N PRO A 32 -7.84 7.89 8.66
CA PRO A 32 -7.18 8.81 7.77
C PRO A 32 -5.91 8.13 7.26
N VAL A 33 -6.03 7.24 6.26
CA VAL A 33 -4.82 6.74 5.58
C VAL A 33 -5.02 6.73 4.07
N PHE A 34 -6.22 6.41 3.58
CA PHE A 34 -6.47 6.32 2.14
C PHE A 34 -6.97 7.62 1.49
N SER A 35 -7.59 8.53 2.25
CA SER A 35 -8.09 9.79 1.68
C SER A 35 -6.98 10.68 1.18
N ASP A 36 -5.86 10.74 1.92
CA ASP A 36 -4.67 11.45 1.49
C ASP A 36 -4.11 10.80 0.22
N ILE A 37 -3.97 9.45 0.19
CA ILE A 37 -3.52 8.70 -1.00
C ILE A 37 -4.36 9.03 -2.25
N LEU A 38 -5.68 9.18 -2.11
CA LEU A 38 -6.57 9.51 -3.21
C LEU A 38 -6.48 10.98 -3.62
N ALA A 39 -6.25 11.90 -2.67
CA ALA A 39 -6.05 13.32 -2.98
C ALA A 39 -4.74 13.57 -3.74
N PHE A 40 -3.68 12.81 -3.44
CA PHE A 40 -2.37 12.94 -4.12
C PHE A 40 -2.32 12.37 -5.53
N ALA A 41 -3.33 11.59 -5.93
CA ALA A 41 -3.42 11.05 -7.28
C ALA A 41 -3.67 12.15 -8.32
N ASP A 42 -4.27 13.28 -7.92
CA ASP A 42 -4.66 14.37 -8.81
C ASP A 42 -3.49 15.31 -9.17
N GLU A 43 -2.51 15.47 -8.27
CA GLU A 43 -1.35 16.37 -8.47
C GLU A 43 -0.06 15.63 -8.89
N GLY A 44 -0.09 14.31 -9.05
CA GLY A 44 1.08 13.50 -9.41
C GLY A 44 2.22 13.49 -8.37
N ALA A 45 2.01 14.15 -7.22
CA ALA A 45 2.99 14.28 -6.16
C ALA A 45 2.52 13.50 -4.92
N PHE A 46 3.11 12.32 -4.70
CA PHE A 46 2.95 11.61 -3.44
C PHE A 46 3.78 12.32 -2.36
N PRO A 47 3.19 12.73 -1.23
CA PRO A 47 3.93 13.43 -0.20
C PRO A 47 4.92 12.49 0.49
N ILE A 48 6.11 13.02 0.75
CA ILE A 48 7.11 12.37 1.58
C ILE A 48 6.92 12.88 3.00
N SER A 49 6.72 11.97 3.96
CA SER A 49 6.61 12.34 5.37
C SER A 49 7.91 13.01 5.87
N ASP A 50 7.80 13.91 6.85
CA ASP A 50 8.99 14.57 7.44
C ASP A 50 9.99 13.55 8.00
N ARG A 51 9.49 12.46 8.58
CA ARG A 51 10.32 11.35 9.07
C ARG A 51 11.09 10.69 7.92
N SER A 52 10.43 10.43 6.79
CA SER A 52 11.06 9.85 5.61
C SER A 52 12.11 10.80 5.01
N ARG A 53 11.81 12.10 4.95
CA ARG A 53 12.74 13.12 4.47
C ARG A 53 13.96 13.27 5.38
N ALA A 54 13.78 13.24 6.69
CA ALA A 54 14.88 13.25 7.65
C ALA A 54 15.80 12.02 7.47
N PHE A 55 15.21 10.84 7.29
CA PHE A 55 15.97 9.60 7.02
C PHE A 55 16.74 9.69 5.69
N MET A 56 16.08 10.13 4.62
CA MET A 56 16.71 10.34 3.32
C MET A 56 17.89 11.32 3.43
N ASN A 57 17.71 12.46 4.10
CA ASN A 57 18.78 13.44 4.29
C ASN A 57 19.96 12.90 5.10
N ALA A 58 19.71 12.01 6.06
CA ALA A 58 20.77 11.43 6.89
C ALA A 58 21.59 10.36 6.16
N PHE A 59 20.93 9.47 5.40
CA PHE A 59 21.57 8.26 4.85
C PHE A 59 21.73 8.28 3.32
N PHE A 60 20.95 9.10 2.62
CA PHE A 60 20.94 9.24 1.16
C PHE A 60 20.90 10.73 0.73
N PRO A 61 21.85 11.58 1.18
CA PRO A 61 21.78 13.04 0.99
C PRO A 61 21.82 13.51 -0.47
N MET A 62 22.22 12.63 -1.39
CA MET A 62 22.29 12.92 -2.83
C MET A 62 21.01 12.49 -3.58
N ALA A 63 20.07 11.83 -2.91
CA ALA A 63 18.81 11.44 -3.51
C ALA A 63 17.88 12.64 -3.62
N SER A 64 17.30 12.84 -4.80
CA SER A 64 16.18 13.78 -4.98
C SER A 64 14.86 13.18 -4.51
N ASP A 65 13.86 14.03 -4.22
CA ASP A 65 12.50 13.57 -3.87
C ASP A 65 11.90 12.67 -4.97
N ALA A 66 12.17 12.96 -6.25
CA ALA A 66 11.72 12.15 -7.38
C ALA A 66 12.37 10.75 -7.40
N GLU A 67 13.67 10.66 -7.10
CA GLU A 67 14.36 9.39 -6.96
C GLU A 67 13.91 8.62 -5.72
N TRP A 68 13.67 9.32 -4.61
CA TRP A 68 13.18 8.71 -3.39
C TRP A 68 11.82 8.04 -3.57
N LEU A 69 10.94 8.65 -4.38
CA LEU A 69 9.63 8.11 -4.75
C LEU A 69 9.69 7.03 -5.86
N ASP A 70 10.80 6.90 -6.59
CA ASP A 70 10.96 5.87 -7.63
C ASP A 70 11.32 4.50 -7.04
N TRP A 71 10.41 3.52 -7.20
CA TRP A 71 10.61 2.15 -6.73
C TRP A 71 11.85 1.47 -7.34
N ARG A 72 12.24 1.81 -8.57
CA ARG A 72 13.44 1.27 -9.22
C ARG A 72 14.69 1.81 -8.55
N TRP A 73 14.67 3.08 -8.16
CA TRP A 73 15.75 3.70 -7.39
C TRP A 73 15.83 3.08 -5.99
N GLN A 74 14.69 2.90 -5.30
CA GLN A 74 14.66 2.24 -3.99
C GLN A 74 15.24 0.83 -4.05
N LEU A 75 14.87 0.04 -5.08
CA LEU A 75 15.40 -1.30 -5.24
C LEU A 75 16.90 -1.30 -5.53
N ARG A 76 17.43 -0.31 -6.27
CA ARG A 76 18.88 -0.19 -6.51
C ARG A 76 19.65 0.17 -5.24
N ASN A 77 19.09 1.02 -4.39
CA ASN A 77 19.71 1.53 -3.16
C ASN A 77 19.35 0.75 -1.89
N ARG A 78 18.72 -0.42 -2.04
CA ARG A 78 18.36 -1.30 -0.92
C ARG A 78 19.59 -1.74 -0.12
N ILE A 79 19.39 -1.91 1.18
CA ILE A 79 20.39 -2.43 2.12
C ILE A 79 20.50 -3.94 1.92
N ARG A 80 21.69 -4.44 1.60
CA ARG A 80 21.90 -5.86 1.26
C ARG A 80 23.05 -6.53 2.01
N THR A 81 23.92 -5.75 2.61
CA THR A 81 25.10 -6.24 3.31
C THR A 81 25.08 -5.79 4.76
N LEU A 82 25.82 -6.51 5.62
CA LEU A 82 25.97 -6.13 7.02
C LEU A 82 26.62 -4.74 7.16
N THR A 83 27.57 -4.43 6.28
CA THR A 83 28.20 -3.11 6.21
C THR A 83 27.19 -2.02 5.91
N ASP A 84 26.29 -2.22 4.95
CA ASP A 84 25.25 -1.25 4.62
C ASP A 84 24.25 -1.09 5.78
N LEU A 85 23.93 -2.19 6.45
CA LEU A 85 23.05 -2.19 7.61
C LEU A 85 23.68 -1.40 8.79
N GLY A 86 24.97 -1.61 9.04
CA GLY A 86 25.72 -0.95 10.11
C GLY A 86 25.91 0.56 9.93
N ARG A 87 25.61 1.11 8.74
CA ARG A 87 25.57 2.57 8.53
C ARG A 87 24.33 3.20 9.13
N ILE A 88 23.26 2.42 9.27
CA ILE A 88 21.92 2.89 9.66
C ILE A 88 21.56 2.42 11.06
N PHE A 89 22.01 1.23 11.43
CA PHE A 89 21.74 0.61 12.72
C PHE A 89 23.03 0.36 13.48
N GLU A 90 22.99 0.53 14.80
CA GLU A 90 24.02 0.01 15.68
C GLU A 90 23.88 -1.51 15.75
N LEU A 91 24.97 -2.23 15.44
CA LEU A 91 24.99 -3.69 15.42
C LEU A 91 25.74 -4.17 16.67
N THR A 92 25.06 -4.91 17.53
CA THR A 92 25.59 -5.53 18.77
C THR A 92 25.66 -7.04 18.67
#